data_AF-A0A352Z312-F1
#
_entry.id   AF-A0A352Z312-F1
#
_cell.length_a   1.000
_cell.length_b   1.000
_cell.length_c   1.000
_cell.angle_alpha   90.00
_cell.angle_beta   90.00
_cell.angle_gamma   90.00
#
_symmetry.space_group_name_H-M   'P 1'
#
loop_
_entity.id
_entity.type
_entity.pdbx_description
1 polymer ?
#
loop_
_entity_poly.entity_id
_entity_poly.type
_entity_poly.pdbx_seq_one_letter_code
_entity_poly.pdbx_strand_id
1 'polypeptide(L)'
;MKFVRFLFSPVFMGSLFIIFAFAMAAATFIENDYGSGAAYGMVYDTRWFELILVLLSINLIGQLIINKLFRKSRLPVALFHLAFVLMISGAGITRYFGWEGIIHIREGETTDICYSNEKYIGYSVKASSGEIVAEDSGEYTLTSSSASDFRRIIDVKGKEYELVFAGMMSQTPVFHLFAGGKPEMILLKQEQDGSGFKGSSRLDSLEFEIIYGSKKAKLPFSLTLNDFVLERYPGSESPSGYKSDVILVDESEKFRKPFIIFMNNVLKYKGYRFYQSSYDPDEMGTVLSVNHDRAGMTVTYAGYTLLFLFILLSLLIKKSKFRTVKAGSWDSALRKVVTLLLFLTVISGNEKLAAQQFIPGKDASYELGKILVQDQKGRTKPMFTLSNDIVRKVTGENKFGRYSSMQFFLGFMLDFEHWKEIPVIKVANTGLRNKVGINGRYAAFSDLVDLSGEGSYKLTNDVSRAYSKPPGDRNKMDKEIMKVDERLNIIFMIYRGDFLRMFPLKDSTHNWGPPHEALVNAVNREDSLYLQNIIPALARAVQSNHKIKA
;
A
#
# COMPACT_ATOMS: atom_id res chain seq x y z
N MET A 1 6.55 -36.61 -30.92
CA MET A 1 5.80 -35.59 -31.71
C MET A 1 4.49 -35.11 -31.05
N LYS A 2 3.65 -35.98 -30.47
CA LYS A 2 2.38 -35.56 -29.83
C LYS A 2 2.58 -34.63 -28.62
N PHE A 3 3.57 -34.94 -27.77
CA PHE A 3 3.90 -34.12 -26.60
C PHE A 3 4.33 -32.69 -26.97
N VAL A 4 5.24 -32.53 -27.93
CA VAL A 4 5.70 -31.23 -28.42
C VAL A 4 4.53 -30.40 -29.00
N ARG A 5 3.61 -31.04 -29.73
CA ARG A 5 2.41 -30.36 -30.25
C ARG A 5 1.48 -29.88 -29.14
N PHE A 6 1.34 -30.65 -28.06
CA PHE A 6 0.55 -30.24 -26.90
C PHE A 6 1.22 -29.08 -26.14
N LEU A 7 2.53 -29.19 -25.88
CA LEU A 7 3.33 -28.21 -25.15
C LEU A 7 3.26 -26.80 -25.76
N PHE A 8 3.15 -26.70 -27.08
CA PHE A 8 3.05 -25.42 -27.79
C PHE A 8 1.64 -25.13 -28.32
N SER A 9 0.61 -25.78 -27.77
CA SER A 9 -0.78 -25.54 -28.17
C SER A 9 -1.39 -24.33 -27.44
N PRO A 10 -2.35 -23.62 -28.08
CA PRO A 10 -3.14 -22.58 -27.41
C PRO A 10 -3.99 -23.11 -26.25
N VAL A 11 -4.39 -24.39 -26.30
CA VAL A 11 -5.17 -25.03 -25.22
C VAL A 11 -4.33 -25.18 -23.95
N PHE A 12 -3.09 -25.64 -24.09
CA PHE A 12 -2.17 -25.72 -22.96
C PHE A 12 -1.85 -24.33 -22.39
N MET A 13 -1.64 -23.34 -23.25
CA MET A 13 -1.49 -21.94 -22.85
C MET A 13 -2.67 -21.44 -22.01
N GLY A 14 -3.90 -21.65 -22.50
CA GLY A 14 -5.12 -21.25 -21.78
C GLY A 14 -5.24 -21.94 -20.42
N SER A 15 -4.86 -23.22 -20.36
CA SER A 15 -4.85 -23.99 -19.11
C SER A 15 -3.85 -23.39 -18.10
N LEU A 16 -2.62 -23.06 -18.55
CA LEU A 16 -1.61 -22.41 -17.70
C LEU A 16 -2.08 -21.03 -17.20
N PHE A 17 -2.71 -20.21 -18.04
CA PHE A 17 -3.28 -18.94 -17.61
C PHE A 17 -4.39 -19.09 -16.57
N ILE A 18 -5.24 -20.12 -16.70
CA ILE A 18 -6.29 -20.41 -15.71
C ILE A 18 -5.65 -20.81 -14.38
N ILE A 19 -4.69 -21.74 -14.39
CA ILE A 19 -3.99 -22.16 -13.17
C ILE A 19 -3.28 -20.98 -12.52
N PHE A 20 -2.58 -20.16 -13.32
CA PHE A 20 -1.95 -18.92 -12.85
C PHE A 20 -2.96 -17.97 -12.21
N ALA A 21 -4.11 -17.72 -12.84
CA ALA A 21 -5.15 -16.85 -12.30
C ALA A 21 -5.75 -17.40 -10.98
N PHE A 22 -5.97 -18.71 -10.87
CA PHE A 22 -6.41 -19.35 -9.62
C PHE A 22 -5.35 -19.22 -8.51
N ALA A 23 -4.06 -19.40 -8.83
CA ALA A 23 -2.97 -19.21 -7.89
C ALA A 23 -2.91 -17.77 -7.36
N MET A 24 -3.03 -16.77 -8.25
CA MET A 24 -3.09 -15.35 -7.87
C MET A 24 -4.32 -15.04 -6.98
N ALA A 25 -5.48 -15.62 -7.31
CA ALA A 25 -6.69 -15.46 -6.51
C ALA A 25 -6.53 -16.07 -5.12
N ALA A 26 -6.00 -17.30 -5.03
CA ALA A 26 -5.71 -17.97 -3.76
C ALA A 26 -4.71 -17.16 -2.91
N ALA A 27 -3.63 -16.67 -3.50
CA ALA A 27 -2.66 -15.81 -2.83
C ALA A 27 -3.30 -14.54 -2.24
N THR A 28 -4.28 -13.96 -2.94
CA THR A 28 -5.03 -12.79 -2.45
C THR A 28 -5.85 -13.11 -1.18
N PHE A 29 -6.44 -14.30 -1.10
CA PHE A 29 -7.15 -14.74 0.12
C PHE A 29 -6.17 -15.08 1.24
N ILE A 30 -5.04 -15.70 0.94
CA ILE A 30 -4.00 -15.97 1.94
C ILE A 30 -3.43 -14.66 2.49
N GLU A 31 -3.18 -13.66 1.65
CA GLU A 31 -2.74 -12.32 2.08
C GLU A 31 -3.78 -11.68 3.01
N ASN A 32 -5.05 -11.87 2.71
CA ASN A 32 -6.16 -11.34 3.51
C ASN A 32 -6.21 -11.94 4.92
N ASP A 33 -5.97 -13.25 5.03
CA ASP A 33 -6.15 -14.00 6.29
C ASP A 33 -4.86 -14.09 7.12
N TYR A 34 -3.71 -14.23 6.46
CA TYR A 34 -2.41 -14.53 7.09
C TYR A 34 -1.32 -13.48 6.81
N GLY A 35 -1.62 -12.45 6.01
CA GLY A 35 -0.68 -11.37 5.69
C GLY A 35 0.18 -11.63 4.44
N SER A 36 0.85 -10.58 4.00
CA SER A 36 1.64 -10.56 2.75
C SER A 36 2.82 -11.54 2.77
N GLY A 37 3.53 -11.66 3.90
CA GLY A 37 4.63 -12.61 4.06
C GLY A 37 4.18 -14.07 3.90
N ALA A 38 2.98 -14.42 4.40
CA ALA A 38 2.41 -15.75 4.23
C ALA A 38 2.02 -16.02 2.76
N ALA A 39 1.36 -15.07 2.10
CA ALA A 39 1.02 -15.20 0.68
C ALA A 39 2.28 -15.35 -0.20
N TYR A 40 3.34 -14.61 0.13
CA TYR A 40 4.64 -14.74 -0.52
C TYR A 40 5.22 -16.14 -0.34
N GLY A 41 5.44 -16.58 0.90
CA GLY A 41 6.06 -17.89 1.17
C GLY A 41 5.23 -19.09 0.67
N MET A 42 3.90 -19.02 0.74
CA MET A 42 3.03 -20.15 0.38
C MET A 42 2.69 -20.24 -1.11
N VAL A 43 2.80 -19.14 -1.86
CA VAL A 43 2.46 -19.10 -3.29
C VAL A 43 3.61 -18.56 -4.12
N TYR A 44 3.96 -17.28 -3.95
CA TYR A 44 4.88 -16.60 -4.87
C TYR A 44 6.31 -17.13 -4.83
N ASP A 45 6.77 -17.60 -3.67
CA ASP A 45 8.12 -18.11 -3.45
C ASP A 45 8.26 -19.62 -3.71
N THR A 46 7.23 -20.26 -4.23
CA THR A 46 7.20 -21.72 -4.38
C THR A 46 7.65 -22.19 -5.76
N ARG A 47 8.32 -23.35 -5.80
CA ARG A 47 8.78 -23.99 -7.05
C ARG A 47 7.64 -24.34 -8.01
N TRP A 48 6.44 -24.65 -7.51
CA TRP A 48 5.30 -24.99 -8.38
C TRP A 48 4.75 -23.74 -9.09
N PHE A 49 4.73 -22.59 -8.40
CA PHE A 49 4.30 -21.33 -9.01
C PHE A 49 5.30 -20.88 -10.08
N GLU A 50 6.59 -21.00 -9.78
CA GLU A 50 7.66 -20.77 -10.75
C GLU A 50 7.54 -21.69 -11.97
N LEU A 51 7.27 -22.99 -11.75
CA LEU A 51 7.10 -23.94 -12.85
C LEU A 51 5.99 -23.50 -13.82
N ILE A 52 4.88 -22.95 -13.31
CA ILE A 52 3.81 -22.39 -14.15
C ILE A 52 4.35 -21.26 -15.03
N LEU A 53 5.12 -20.33 -14.46
CA LEU A 53 5.69 -19.20 -15.19
C LEU A 53 6.71 -19.63 -16.25
N VAL A 54 7.56 -20.62 -15.94
CA VAL A 54 8.53 -21.20 -16.88
C VAL A 54 7.80 -21.89 -18.03
N LEU A 55 6.82 -22.74 -17.73
CA LEU A 55 6.02 -23.43 -18.75
C LEU A 55 5.26 -22.44 -19.62
N LEU A 56 4.72 -21.36 -19.03
CA LEU A 56 4.03 -20.31 -19.78
C LEU A 56 4.99 -19.59 -20.73
N SER A 57 6.19 -19.23 -20.27
CA SER A 57 7.22 -18.60 -21.09
C SER A 57 7.65 -19.49 -22.25
N ILE A 58 7.95 -20.77 -21.98
CA ILE A 58 8.32 -21.75 -23.01
C ILE A 58 7.19 -21.91 -24.04
N ASN A 59 5.95 -22.05 -23.57
CA ASN A 59 4.79 -22.16 -24.44
C ASN A 59 4.63 -20.94 -25.35
N LEU A 60 4.71 -19.72 -24.78
CA LEU A 60 4.57 -18.46 -25.54
C LEU A 60 5.67 -18.30 -26.59
N ILE A 61 6.93 -18.64 -26.25
CA ILE A 61 8.06 -18.61 -27.20
C ILE A 61 7.85 -19.63 -28.32
N GLY A 62 7.46 -20.86 -28.00
CA GLY A 62 7.23 -21.87 -29.03
C GLY A 62 6.07 -21.52 -29.95
N GLN A 63 4.99 -20.92 -29.42
CA GLN A 63 3.88 -20.42 -30.23
C GLN A 63 4.28 -19.29 -31.18
N LEU A 64 5.17 -18.38 -30.75
CA LEU A 64 5.72 -17.32 -31.62
C LEU A 64 6.38 -17.91 -32.88
N ILE A 65 7.19 -18.95 -32.69
CA ILE A 65 7.99 -19.60 -33.74
C ILE A 65 7.11 -20.50 -34.62
N ILE A 66 6.38 -21.45 -34.02
CA ILE A 66 5.60 -22.46 -34.74
C ILE A 66 4.47 -21.81 -35.56
N ASN A 67 3.78 -20.81 -35.00
CA ASN A 67 2.69 -20.13 -35.69
C ASN A 67 3.13 -18.96 -36.59
N LYS A 68 4.46 -18.74 -36.70
CA LYS A 68 5.08 -17.68 -37.53
C LYS A 68 4.44 -16.31 -37.29
N LEU A 69 4.33 -15.90 -36.02
CA LEU A 69 3.56 -14.72 -35.62
C LEU A 69 4.22 -13.39 -36.02
N PHE A 70 5.51 -13.37 -36.37
CA PHE A 70 6.24 -12.19 -36.84
C PHE A 70 5.80 -11.65 -38.21
N ARG A 71 4.73 -12.19 -38.82
CA ARG A 71 4.13 -11.64 -40.04
C ARG A 71 3.40 -10.33 -39.73
N LYS A 72 3.46 -9.34 -40.64
CA LYS A 72 2.84 -8.00 -40.46
C LYS A 72 1.38 -8.04 -39.97
N SER A 73 0.58 -8.98 -40.44
CA SER A 73 -0.83 -9.13 -40.05
C SER A 73 -1.06 -9.73 -38.66
N ARG A 74 -0.04 -10.38 -38.09
CA ARG A 74 -0.07 -11.03 -36.77
C ARG A 74 0.91 -10.40 -35.77
N LEU A 75 1.59 -9.33 -36.18
CA LEU A 75 2.55 -8.60 -35.38
C LEU A 75 2.01 -8.17 -34.00
N PRO A 76 0.74 -7.70 -33.84
CA PRO A 76 0.21 -7.39 -32.51
C PRO A 76 0.21 -8.62 -31.59
N VAL A 77 -0.18 -9.78 -32.11
CA VAL A 77 -0.20 -11.02 -31.33
C VAL A 77 1.23 -11.43 -30.95
N ALA A 78 2.20 -11.24 -31.85
CA ALA A 78 3.60 -11.48 -31.54
C ALA A 78 4.12 -10.56 -30.42
N LEU A 79 3.80 -9.26 -30.48
CA LEU A 79 4.15 -8.29 -29.44
C LEU A 79 3.53 -8.64 -28.09
N PHE A 80 2.28 -9.11 -28.08
CA PHE A 80 1.64 -9.62 -26.86
C PHE A 80 2.43 -10.79 -26.24
N HIS A 81 2.82 -11.78 -27.03
CA HIS A 81 3.59 -12.93 -26.51
C HIS A 81 4.96 -12.47 -26.00
N LEU A 82 5.67 -11.64 -26.77
CA LEU A 82 6.98 -11.13 -26.38
C LEU A 82 6.90 -10.27 -25.11
N ALA A 83 5.84 -9.47 -24.94
CA ALA A 83 5.61 -8.69 -23.74
C ALA A 83 5.53 -9.58 -22.49
N PHE A 84 4.71 -10.64 -22.52
CA PHE A 84 4.60 -11.57 -21.39
C PHE A 84 5.90 -12.31 -21.11
N VAL A 85 6.62 -12.75 -22.16
CA VAL A 85 7.94 -13.40 -22.00
C VAL A 85 8.93 -12.45 -21.34
N LEU A 86 9.02 -11.19 -21.79
CA LEU A 86 9.89 -10.20 -21.15
C LEU A 86 9.48 -9.92 -19.71
N MET A 87 8.19 -9.79 -19.41
CA MET A 87 7.72 -9.56 -18.04
C MET A 87 8.06 -10.73 -17.12
N ILE A 88 7.87 -11.98 -17.55
CA ILE A 88 8.22 -13.16 -16.77
C ILE A 88 9.73 -13.28 -16.58
N SER A 89 10.51 -13.07 -17.65
CA SER A 89 11.97 -13.08 -17.57
C SER A 89 12.50 -11.96 -16.66
N GLY A 90 11.93 -10.75 -16.75
CA GLY A 90 12.29 -9.63 -15.88
C GLY A 90 11.98 -9.92 -14.43
N ALA A 91 10.80 -10.48 -14.13
CA ALA A 91 10.46 -10.96 -12.78
C ALA A 91 11.41 -12.05 -12.28
N GLY A 92 11.81 -12.98 -13.14
CA GLY A 92 12.83 -13.99 -12.82
C GLY A 92 14.19 -13.38 -12.50
N ILE A 93 14.64 -12.39 -13.29
CA ILE A 93 15.90 -11.67 -13.01
C ILE A 93 15.82 -10.95 -11.65
N THR A 94 14.72 -10.24 -11.38
CA THR A 94 14.52 -9.57 -10.08
C THR A 94 14.51 -10.58 -8.93
N ARG A 95 13.86 -11.75 -9.09
CA ARG A 95 13.80 -12.79 -8.07
C ARG A 95 15.17 -13.40 -7.73
N TYR A 96 15.99 -13.67 -8.74
CA TYR A 96 17.25 -14.40 -8.55
C TYR A 96 18.49 -13.52 -8.37
N PHE A 97 18.44 -12.28 -8.84
CA PHE A 97 19.58 -11.36 -8.82
C PHE A 97 19.24 -10.01 -8.16
N GLY A 98 17.97 -9.77 -7.84
CA GLY A 98 17.58 -8.62 -7.05
C GLY A 98 17.90 -8.83 -5.57
N TRP A 99 18.00 -7.73 -4.86
CA TRP A 99 18.16 -7.72 -3.42
C TRP A 99 17.20 -6.70 -2.81
N GLU A 100 16.56 -7.05 -1.71
CA GLU A 100 15.62 -6.19 -0.99
C GLU A 100 15.95 -6.13 0.49
N GLY A 101 15.68 -4.98 1.10
CA GLY A 101 15.91 -4.78 2.52
C GLY A 101 15.26 -3.52 3.05
N ILE A 102 15.60 -3.20 4.29
CA ILE A 102 15.19 -2.01 5.01
C ILE A 102 16.42 -1.30 5.56
N ILE A 103 16.31 0.02 5.68
CA ILE A 103 17.26 0.86 6.39
C ILE A 103 16.46 1.71 7.38
N HIS A 104 16.95 1.78 8.61
CA HIS A 104 16.41 2.63 9.66
C HIS A 104 17.46 3.70 9.97
N ILE A 105 17.02 4.96 10.04
CA ILE A 105 17.89 6.12 10.25
C ILE A 105 17.19 7.07 11.21
N ARG A 106 17.85 7.46 12.30
CA ARG A 106 17.39 8.53 13.19
C ARG A 106 17.86 9.89 12.70
N GLU A 107 17.18 10.96 13.11
CA GLU A 107 17.58 12.31 12.76
C GLU A 107 19.01 12.62 13.23
N GLY A 108 19.80 13.22 12.33
CA GLY A 108 21.22 13.48 12.53
C GLY A 108 22.13 12.28 12.33
N GLU A 109 21.60 11.06 12.21
CA GLU A 109 22.41 9.86 11.98
C GLU A 109 22.77 9.69 10.50
N THR A 110 23.91 9.03 10.29
CA THR A 110 24.39 8.60 8.98
C THR A 110 24.63 7.11 9.02
N THR A 111 24.12 6.38 8.02
CA THR A 111 24.33 4.94 7.91
C THR A 111 24.54 4.52 6.46
N ASP A 112 25.36 3.49 6.28
CA ASP A 112 25.53 2.73 5.06
C ASP A 112 25.08 1.27 5.24
N ILE A 113 24.42 0.95 6.35
CA ILE A 113 24.00 -0.41 6.68
C ILE A 113 22.52 -0.57 6.34
N CYS A 114 22.22 -1.60 5.58
CA CYS A 114 20.88 -2.10 5.36
C CYS A 114 20.71 -3.51 5.95
N TYR A 115 19.45 -3.88 6.19
CA TYR A 115 19.05 -5.18 6.69
C TYR A 115 18.18 -5.88 5.65
N SER A 116 18.47 -7.14 5.34
CA SER A 116 17.64 -7.93 4.41
C SER A 116 16.20 -8.06 4.92
N ASN A 117 15.24 -8.16 4.00
CA ASN A 117 13.86 -8.49 4.37
C ASN A 117 13.73 -9.94 4.84
N GLU A 118 14.50 -10.83 4.23
CA GLU A 118 14.59 -12.24 4.60
C GLU A 118 15.19 -12.37 6.00
N LYS A 119 14.55 -13.20 6.83
CA LYS A 119 15.04 -13.58 8.14
C LYS A 119 15.89 -14.83 8.00
N TYR A 120 17.03 -14.82 8.69
CA TYR A 120 17.96 -15.93 8.76
C TYR A 120 18.01 -16.44 10.18
N ILE A 121 18.12 -17.76 10.30
CA ILE A 121 18.53 -18.40 11.53
C ILE A 121 19.86 -19.09 11.29
N GLY A 122 20.82 -18.84 12.17
CA GLY A 122 22.12 -19.44 12.10
C GLY A 122 22.63 -19.82 13.47
N TYR A 123 23.60 -20.72 13.47
CA TYR A 123 24.36 -21.09 14.64
C TYR A 123 25.86 -21.03 14.34
N SER A 124 26.64 -20.71 15.36
CA SER A 124 28.10 -20.84 15.36
C SER A 124 28.52 -21.57 16.62
N VAL A 125 29.30 -22.63 16.47
CA VAL A 125 29.84 -23.42 17.58
C VAL A 125 31.32 -23.13 17.70
N LYS A 126 31.72 -22.63 18.86
CA LYS A 126 33.11 -22.28 19.17
C LYS A 126 33.69 -23.27 20.16
N ALA A 127 34.89 -23.77 19.89
CA ALA A 127 35.67 -24.54 20.86
C ALA A 127 36.17 -23.62 21.99
N SER A 128 36.64 -24.21 23.09
CA SER A 128 37.24 -23.46 24.21
C SER A 128 38.46 -22.61 23.81
N SER A 129 39.09 -22.92 22.67
CA SER A 129 40.17 -22.14 22.05
C SER A 129 39.69 -20.87 21.32
N GLY A 130 38.38 -20.70 21.12
CA GLY A 130 37.77 -19.63 20.32
C GLY A 130 37.63 -19.98 18.82
N GLU A 131 38.13 -21.12 18.37
CA GLU A 131 37.99 -21.60 17.00
C GLU A 131 36.55 -22.01 16.69
N ILE A 132 36.00 -21.56 15.55
CA ILE A 132 34.68 -21.97 15.08
C ILE A 132 34.80 -23.39 14.49
N VAL A 133 34.15 -24.36 15.12
CA VAL A 133 34.20 -25.78 14.74
C VAL A 133 32.99 -26.21 13.90
N ALA A 134 31.90 -25.45 13.94
CA ALA A 134 30.75 -25.62 13.06
C ALA A 134 30.00 -24.29 12.95
N GLU A 135 29.54 -23.95 11.75
CA GLU A 135 28.70 -22.79 11.51
C GLU A 135 27.78 -23.09 10.32
N ASP A 136 26.51 -22.72 10.45
CA ASP A 136 25.56 -22.77 9.36
C ASP A 136 24.51 -21.67 9.55
N SER A 137 23.95 -21.20 8.44
CA SER A 137 22.84 -20.26 8.47
C SER A 137 21.94 -20.49 7.26
N GLY A 138 20.64 -20.38 7.48
CA GLY A 138 19.65 -20.54 6.43
C GLY A 138 18.48 -19.58 6.60
N GLU A 139 17.78 -19.33 5.51
CA GLU A 139 16.55 -18.56 5.51
C GLU A 139 15.49 -19.29 6.34
N TYR A 140 14.92 -18.56 7.29
CA TYR A 140 13.88 -19.09 8.15
C TYR A 140 13.08 -17.94 8.76
N THR A 141 11.77 -17.95 8.55
CA THR A 141 10.85 -16.98 9.14
C THR A 141 10.01 -17.69 10.20
N LEU A 142 10.07 -17.21 11.44
CA LEU A 142 9.21 -17.67 12.53
C LEU A 142 7.79 -17.11 12.29
N THR A 143 6.86 -17.98 11.92
CA THR A 143 5.43 -17.69 11.77
C THR A 143 4.64 -18.56 12.73
N SER A 144 3.36 -18.25 12.97
CA SER A 144 2.49 -19.09 13.80
C SER A 144 2.39 -20.54 13.31
N SER A 145 2.61 -20.79 12.02
CA SER A 145 2.60 -22.12 11.41
C SER A 145 3.97 -22.78 11.31
N SER A 146 5.05 -22.01 11.14
CA SER A 146 6.41 -22.57 10.97
C SER A 146 7.16 -22.73 12.28
N ALA A 147 6.80 -21.97 13.32
CA ALA A 147 7.54 -21.90 14.58
C ALA A 147 7.81 -23.29 15.21
N SER A 148 6.85 -24.21 15.17
CA SER A 148 7.01 -25.56 15.73
C SER A 148 7.99 -26.47 14.99
N ASP A 149 8.39 -26.10 13.78
CA ASP A 149 9.03 -27.02 12.83
C ASP A 149 10.56 -26.83 12.76
N PHE A 150 11.12 -25.82 13.45
CA PHE A 150 12.56 -25.62 13.41
C PHE A 150 13.31 -26.69 14.21
N ARG A 151 14.04 -27.53 13.50
CA ARG A 151 14.98 -28.52 14.03
C ARG A 151 16.26 -28.53 13.19
N ARG A 152 17.41 -28.50 13.86
CA ARG A 152 18.74 -28.62 13.24
C ARG A 152 19.60 -29.58 14.03
N ILE A 153 20.25 -30.52 13.33
CA ILE A 153 21.22 -31.44 13.91
C ILE A 153 22.60 -30.88 13.58
N ILE A 154 23.42 -30.71 14.62
CA ILE A 154 24.77 -30.17 14.55
C ILE A 154 25.72 -31.30 14.95
N ASP A 155 26.50 -31.81 14.00
CA ASP A 155 27.55 -32.79 14.29
C ASP A 155 28.87 -32.06 14.54
N VAL A 156 29.42 -32.22 15.74
CA VAL A 156 30.76 -31.76 16.10
C VAL A 156 31.59 -32.96 16.52
N LYS A 157 32.55 -33.36 15.67
CA LYS A 157 33.50 -34.47 15.92
C LYS A 157 32.81 -35.81 16.24
N GLY A 158 31.68 -36.12 15.58
CA GLY A 158 30.95 -37.37 15.74
C GLY A 158 29.96 -37.38 16.92
N LYS A 159 29.73 -36.21 17.54
CA LYS A 159 28.71 -36.02 18.58
C LYS A 159 27.63 -35.09 18.05
N GLU A 160 26.40 -35.57 18.06
CA GLU A 160 25.23 -34.83 17.57
C GLU A 160 24.62 -33.98 18.68
N TYR A 161 24.35 -32.72 18.34
CA TYR A 161 23.57 -31.78 19.13
C TYR A 161 22.33 -31.39 18.35
N GLU A 162 21.17 -31.43 19.00
CA GLU A 162 19.92 -31.08 18.36
C GLU A 162 19.44 -29.71 18.85
N LEU A 163 19.28 -28.78 17.91
CA LEU A 163 18.78 -27.44 18.14
C LEU A 163 17.32 -27.33 17.70
N VAL A 164 16.43 -27.01 18.63
CA VAL A 164 14.98 -26.93 18.40
C VAL A 164 14.45 -25.58 18.85
N PHE A 165 13.58 -24.95 18.06
CA PHE A 165 12.84 -23.78 18.52
C PHE A 165 11.79 -24.20 19.56
N ALA A 166 11.89 -23.64 20.76
CA ALA A 166 11.03 -24.00 21.89
C ALA A 166 9.79 -23.10 22.02
N GLY A 167 9.83 -21.90 21.43
CA GLY A 167 8.73 -20.94 21.50
C GLY A 167 9.20 -19.51 21.69
N MET A 168 8.24 -18.62 21.93
CA MET A 168 8.47 -17.22 22.31
C MET A 168 8.18 -17.05 23.79
N MET A 169 9.11 -16.46 24.54
CA MET A 169 8.94 -16.06 25.94
C MET A 169 9.03 -14.54 26.04
N SER A 170 7.93 -13.86 26.38
CA SER A 170 7.89 -12.38 26.44
C SER A 170 8.46 -11.70 25.19
N GLN A 171 8.01 -12.14 24.00
CA GLN A 171 8.50 -11.68 22.68
C GLN A 171 9.96 -12.03 22.35
N THR A 172 10.60 -12.89 23.14
CA THR A 172 11.99 -13.31 22.94
C THR A 172 12.03 -14.75 22.41
N PRO A 173 12.71 -15.04 21.29
CA PRO A 173 12.90 -16.40 20.79
C PRO A 173 13.67 -17.26 21.79
N VAL A 174 13.17 -18.48 22.03
CA VAL A 174 13.80 -19.48 22.90
C VAL A 174 14.14 -20.72 22.09
N PHE A 175 15.36 -21.21 22.27
CA PHE A 175 15.82 -22.47 21.69
C PHE A 175 16.19 -23.47 22.77
N HIS A 176 15.96 -24.75 22.50
CA HIS A 176 16.45 -25.86 23.28
C HIS A 176 17.58 -26.55 22.53
N LEU A 177 18.69 -26.77 23.23
CA LEU A 177 19.85 -27.51 22.75
C LEU A 177 19.92 -28.85 23.48
N PHE A 178 19.80 -29.95 22.74
CA PHE A 178 19.83 -31.31 23.28
C PHE A 178 21.16 -32.01 22.97
N ALA A 179 21.71 -32.71 23.97
CA ALA A 179 22.81 -33.66 23.83
C ALA A 179 22.45 -34.99 24.54
N GLY A 180 21.37 -35.64 24.10
CA GLY A 180 20.91 -36.93 24.64
C GLY A 180 20.29 -36.91 26.05
N GLY A 181 20.01 -35.73 26.61
CA GLY A 181 19.49 -35.55 27.98
C GLY A 181 18.53 -34.35 28.14
N LYS A 182 18.52 -33.70 29.32
CA LYS A 182 17.74 -32.46 29.53
C LYS A 182 18.27 -31.36 28.59
N PRO A 183 17.39 -30.58 27.94
CA PRO A 183 17.83 -29.51 27.06
C PRO A 183 18.44 -28.35 27.85
N GLU A 184 19.50 -27.77 27.30
CA GLU A 184 19.96 -26.44 27.67
C GLU A 184 19.11 -25.37 26.97
N MET A 185 18.68 -24.35 27.71
CA MET A 185 17.85 -23.28 27.18
C MET A 185 18.73 -22.12 26.69
N ILE A 186 18.48 -21.67 25.46
CA ILE A 186 19.16 -20.51 24.85
C ILE A 186 18.11 -19.43 24.60
N LEU A 187 18.18 -18.36 25.39
CA LEU A 187 17.34 -17.17 25.23
C LEU A 187 18.04 -16.17 24.31
N LEU A 188 17.44 -15.84 23.16
CA LEU A 188 18.05 -14.89 22.21
C LEU A 188 17.68 -13.46 22.59
N LYS A 189 18.63 -12.64 23.02
CA LYS A 189 18.40 -11.23 23.34
C LYS A 189 18.35 -10.39 22.06
N GLN A 190 17.53 -9.35 22.03
CA GLN A 190 17.48 -8.42 20.90
C GLN A 190 18.81 -7.67 20.75
N GLU A 191 19.33 -7.60 19.54
CA GLU A 191 20.53 -6.81 19.21
C GLU A 191 20.22 -5.30 19.29
N GLN A 192 21.20 -4.50 19.73
CA GLN A 192 21.02 -3.05 19.92
C GLN A 192 20.64 -2.29 18.64
N ASP A 193 21.04 -2.81 17.49
CA ASP A 193 20.77 -2.22 16.18
C ASP A 193 19.47 -2.72 15.54
N GLY A 194 18.67 -3.50 16.28
CA GLY A 194 17.38 -4.04 15.82
C GLY A 194 17.49 -5.09 14.72
N SER A 195 18.70 -5.53 14.36
CA SER A 195 18.94 -6.46 13.26
C SER A 195 18.36 -7.86 13.51
N GLY A 196 18.15 -8.22 14.78
CA GLY A 196 17.57 -9.49 15.17
C GLY A 196 17.79 -9.80 16.64
N PHE A 197 17.94 -11.08 16.93
CA PHE A 197 18.17 -11.64 18.24
C PHE A 197 19.42 -12.52 18.24
N LYS A 198 20.15 -12.51 19.34
CA LYS A 198 21.37 -13.27 19.54
C LYS A 198 21.43 -13.85 20.95
N GLY A 199 21.84 -15.10 21.08
CA GLY A 199 22.03 -15.75 22.37
C GLY A 199 23.10 -16.81 22.29
N SER A 200 23.73 -17.11 23.41
CA SER A 200 24.67 -18.22 23.51
C SER A 200 24.47 -19.04 24.77
N SER A 201 24.86 -20.30 24.70
CA SER A 201 25.00 -21.18 25.87
C SER A 201 26.19 -22.11 25.69
N ARG A 202 26.69 -22.63 26.81
CA ARG A 202 27.83 -23.56 26.82
C ARG A 202 27.37 -24.95 27.17
N LEU A 203 27.78 -25.91 26.36
CA LEU A 203 27.51 -27.34 26.56
C LEU A 203 28.75 -28.13 26.13
N ASP A 204 29.20 -29.08 26.96
CA ASP A 204 30.34 -29.95 26.67
C ASP A 204 31.64 -29.22 26.26
N SER A 205 31.95 -28.09 26.90
CA SER A 205 33.10 -27.22 26.59
C SER A 205 33.05 -26.51 25.24
N LEU A 206 31.92 -26.60 24.54
CA LEU A 206 31.61 -25.84 23.32
C LEU A 206 30.67 -24.68 23.66
N GLU A 207 30.85 -23.55 22.99
CA GLU A 207 29.95 -22.41 23.06
C GLU A 207 29.09 -22.36 21.80
N PHE A 208 27.79 -22.54 21.97
CA PHE A 208 26.79 -22.47 20.91
C PHE A 208 26.21 -21.08 20.90
N GLU A 209 26.46 -20.34 19.83
CA GLU A 209 25.89 -19.03 19.54
C GLU A 209 24.79 -19.20 18.50
N ILE A 210 23.63 -18.60 18.73
CA ILE A 210 22.49 -18.62 17.81
C ILE A 210 22.14 -17.18 17.47
N ILE A 211 21.92 -16.95 16.19
CA ILE A 211 21.51 -15.64 15.66
C ILE A 211 20.22 -15.86 14.87
N TYR A 212 19.21 -15.03 15.15
CA TYR A 212 17.96 -14.99 14.41
C TYR A 212 17.65 -13.55 14.00
N GLY A 213 17.72 -13.23 12.72
CA GLY A 213 17.59 -11.84 12.30
C GLY A 213 17.73 -11.60 10.81
N SER A 214 17.69 -10.33 10.42
CA SER A 214 18.01 -9.88 9.08
C SER A 214 19.53 -9.87 8.87
N LYS A 215 19.98 -10.23 7.68
CA LYS A 215 21.39 -10.14 7.29
C LYS A 215 21.76 -8.68 7.05
N LYS A 216 22.90 -8.26 7.61
CA LYS A 216 23.49 -6.94 7.34
C LYS A 216 24.09 -6.91 5.94
N ALA A 217 23.79 -5.84 5.19
CA ALA A 217 24.37 -5.53 3.90
C ALA A 217 24.91 -4.10 3.92
N LYS A 218 26.17 -3.92 3.54
CA LYS A 218 26.80 -2.61 3.47
C LYS A 218 26.61 -1.99 2.09
N LEU A 219 26.11 -0.76 2.04
CA LEU A 219 25.97 0.05 0.85
C LEU A 219 27.32 0.66 0.44
N PRO A 220 27.53 0.93 -0.87
CA PRO A 220 28.72 1.62 -1.34
C PRO A 220 28.67 3.15 -1.15
N PHE A 221 27.67 3.66 -0.45
CA PHE A 221 27.43 5.07 -0.12
C PHE A 221 26.59 5.11 1.16
N SER A 222 26.55 6.26 1.83
CA SER A 222 25.76 6.46 3.04
C SER A 222 24.58 7.42 2.81
N LEU A 223 23.58 7.29 3.68
CA LEU A 223 22.47 8.22 3.80
C LEU A 223 22.52 8.87 5.18
N THR A 224 22.44 10.19 5.20
CA THR A 224 22.21 10.98 6.42
C THR A 224 20.75 11.42 6.45
N LEU A 225 20.04 11.22 7.56
CA LEU A 225 18.72 11.82 7.77
C LEU A 225 18.90 13.18 8.43
N ASN A 226 18.52 14.26 7.74
CA ASN A 226 18.52 15.60 8.34
C ASN A 226 17.29 15.80 9.23
N ASP A 227 16.12 15.47 8.69
CA ASP A 227 14.81 15.80 9.27
C ASP A 227 13.76 14.82 8.76
N PHE A 228 12.93 14.31 9.66
CA PHE A 228 11.76 13.51 9.34
C PHE A 228 10.50 14.32 9.63
N VAL A 229 9.61 14.43 8.64
CA VAL A 229 8.38 15.23 8.78
C VAL A 229 7.16 14.35 8.59
N LEU A 230 6.36 14.24 9.66
CA LEU A 230 5.03 13.64 9.64
C LEU A 230 3.99 14.71 9.31
N GLU A 231 3.40 14.62 8.11
CA GLU A 231 2.30 15.48 7.69
C GLU A 231 0.99 14.95 8.29
N ARG A 232 0.17 15.85 8.83
CA ARG A 232 -1.12 15.55 9.45
C ARG A 232 -2.26 16.23 8.73
N TYR A 233 -3.47 15.69 8.88
CA TYR A 233 -4.68 16.40 8.46
C TYR A 233 -4.83 17.72 9.24
N PRO A 234 -5.27 18.82 8.61
CA PRO A 234 -5.41 20.10 9.31
C PRO A 234 -6.28 20.01 10.58
N GLY A 235 -5.70 20.38 11.73
CA GLY A 235 -6.35 20.34 13.05
C GLY A 235 -6.70 18.94 13.56
N SER A 236 -5.95 17.93 13.12
CA SER A 236 -6.04 16.55 13.58
C SER A 236 -4.63 16.01 13.84
N GLU A 237 -4.50 15.08 14.78
CA GLU A 237 -3.26 14.33 15.00
C GLU A 237 -3.13 13.14 14.03
N SER A 238 -4.12 12.90 13.18
CA SER A 238 -4.09 11.81 12.19
C SER A 238 -3.05 12.07 11.09
N PRO A 239 -2.12 11.13 10.83
CA PRO A 239 -1.16 11.24 9.75
C PRO A 239 -1.82 11.27 8.36
N SER A 240 -1.44 12.24 7.53
CA SER A 240 -1.83 12.35 6.11
C SER A 240 -0.70 11.94 5.16
N GLY A 241 0.55 12.03 5.60
CA GLY A 241 1.74 11.74 4.80
C GLY A 241 3.00 11.80 5.65
N TYR A 242 4.12 11.34 5.10
CA TYR A 242 5.42 11.42 5.77
C TYR A 242 6.52 11.54 4.72
N LYS A 243 7.55 12.31 5.07
CA LYS A 243 8.71 12.57 4.21
C LYS A 243 10.00 12.58 5.01
N SER A 244 11.08 12.18 4.38
CA SER A 244 12.43 12.16 4.96
C SER A 244 13.34 13.06 4.13
N ASP A 245 13.89 14.12 4.73
CA ASP A 245 14.97 14.89 4.12
C ASP A 245 16.29 14.18 4.35
N VAL A 246 16.84 13.61 3.28
CA VAL A 246 18.08 12.84 3.35
C VAL A 246 19.17 13.46 2.51
N ILE A 247 20.41 13.24 2.92
CA ILE A 247 21.59 13.56 2.13
C ILE A 247 22.26 12.25 1.75
N LEU A 248 22.35 11.99 0.45
CA LEU A 248 23.17 10.91 -0.08
C LEU A 248 24.62 11.36 -0.13
N VAL A 249 25.51 10.56 0.45
CA VAL A 249 26.96 10.82 0.48
C VAL A 249 27.69 9.61 -0.11
N ASP A 250 28.43 9.83 -1.19
CA ASP A 250 29.34 8.84 -1.77
C ASP A 250 30.76 9.44 -1.76
N GLU A 251 31.57 8.99 -0.79
CA GLU A 251 32.93 9.48 -0.61
C GLU A 251 33.86 9.11 -1.76
N SER A 252 33.61 7.96 -2.42
CA SER A 252 34.44 7.47 -3.52
C SER A 252 34.37 8.39 -4.74
N GLU A 253 33.21 9.00 -4.98
CA GLU A 253 32.93 9.92 -6.09
C GLU A 253 32.93 11.40 -5.66
N LYS A 254 33.22 11.69 -4.37
CA LYS A 254 33.02 13.02 -3.75
C LYS A 254 31.64 13.60 -4.05
N PHE A 255 30.62 12.76 -4.06
CA PHE A 255 29.27 13.11 -4.46
C PHE A 255 28.38 13.28 -3.24
N ARG A 256 27.71 14.44 -3.15
CA ARG A 256 26.76 14.75 -2.09
C ARG A 256 25.48 15.31 -2.69
N LYS A 257 24.33 14.73 -2.37
CA LYS A 257 23.04 15.14 -2.95
C LYS A 257 21.93 15.16 -1.89
N PRO A 258 21.38 16.34 -1.53
CA PRO A 258 20.15 16.41 -0.75
C PRO A 258 18.96 15.89 -1.58
N PHE A 259 18.04 15.19 -0.93
CA PHE A 259 16.86 14.62 -1.56
C PHE A 259 15.76 14.36 -0.52
N ILE A 260 14.51 14.69 -0.85
CA ILE A 260 13.37 14.42 0.03
C ILE A 260 12.66 13.15 -0.45
N ILE A 261 12.72 12.08 0.33
CA ILE A 261 12.01 10.82 0.04
C ILE A 261 10.61 10.91 0.62
N PHE A 262 9.58 10.64 -0.19
CA PHE A 262 8.19 10.56 0.25
C PHE A 262 7.38 9.65 -0.69
N MET A 263 6.08 9.48 -0.44
CA MET A 263 5.23 8.64 -1.29
C MET A 263 5.29 9.06 -2.77
N ASN A 264 5.76 8.15 -3.62
CA ASN A 264 5.99 8.34 -5.07
C ASN A 264 7.18 9.24 -5.45
N ASN A 265 8.01 9.69 -4.49
CA ASN A 265 9.29 10.33 -4.77
C ASN A 265 10.45 9.48 -4.26
N VAL A 266 11.02 8.70 -5.17
CA VAL A 266 11.95 7.60 -4.87
C VAL A 266 13.38 8.07 -5.13
N LEU A 267 14.25 7.95 -4.13
CA LEU A 267 15.68 8.19 -4.33
C LEU A 267 16.28 7.01 -5.09
N LYS A 268 16.96 7.29 -6.21
CA LYS A 268 17.60 6.28 -7.07
C LYS A 268 19.08 6.59 -7.22
N TYR A 269 19.95 5.64 -6.91
CA TYR A 269 21.39 5.79 -7.03
C TYR A 269 22.10 4.44 -7.18
N LYS A 270 23.04 4.32 -8.14
CA LYS A 270 23.83 3.10 -8.42
C LYS A 270 23.01 1.78 -8.47
N GLY A 271 21.77 1.83 -8.97
CA GLY A 271 20.86 0.68 -9.06
C GLY A 271 20.01 0.42 -7.81
N TYR A 272 20.30 1.11 -6.70
CA TYR A 272 19.48 1.11 -5.48
C TYR A 272 18.32 2.09 -5.61
N ARG A 273 17.21 1.73 -5.00
CA ARG A 273 16.00 2.55 -4.91
C ARG A 273 15.51 2.56 -3.47
N PHE A 274 15.32 3.74 -2.93
CA PHE A 274 14.86 3.95 -1.55
C PHE A 274 13.44 4.49 -1.57
N TYR A 275 12.55 3.76 -0.92
CA TYR A 275 11.14 4.07 -0.80
C TYR A 275 10.84 4.38 0.66
N GLN A 276 10.06 5.42 0.89
CA GLN A 276 9.52 5.66 2.21
C GLN A 276 8.61 4.48 2.61
N SER A 277 8.97 3.77 3.69
CA SER A 277 8.22 2.60 4.16
C SER A 277 7.41 2.93 5.41
N SER A 278 8.07 3.28 6.50
CA SER A 278 7.46 3.60 7.79
C SER A 278 8.31 4.63 8.56
N TYR A 279 8.02 4.83 9.83
CA TYR A 279 8.69 5.79 10.71
C TYR A 279 8.57 5.35 12.16
N ASP A 280 9.41 5.93 13.02
CA ASP A 280 9.39 5.66 14.46
C ASP A 280 8.20 6.35 15.15
N PRO A 281 7.54 5.72 16.15
CA PRO A 281 6.42 6.33 16.85
C PRO A 281 6.73 7.65 17.57
N ASP A 282 8.01 7.94 17.84
CA ASP A 282 8.48 9.19 18.43
C ASP A 282 8.78 10.28 17.39
N GLU A 283 8.49 10.02 16.11
CA GLU A 283 8.66 10.94 14.97
C GLU A 283 10.10 11.38 14.71
N MET A 284 11.10 10.71 15.29
CA MET A 284 12.52 11.08 15.15
C MET A 284 13.32 10.11 14.28
N GLY A 285 12.64 9.23 13.54
CA GLY A 285 13.31 8.24 12.70
C GLY A 285 12.48 7.78 11.52
N THR A 286 13.20 7.43 10.45
CA THR A 286 12.62 6.95 9.19
C THR A 286 13.00 5.52 8.93
N VAL A 287 12.07 4.76 8.35
CA VAL A 287 12.36 3.43 7.82
C VAL A 287 12.13 3.47 6.31
N LEU A 288 13.20 3.23 5.55
CA LEU A 288 13.16 3.18 4.10
C LEU A 288 13.27 1.73 3.64
N SER A 289 12.46 1.34 2.66
CA SER A 289 12.64 0.10 1.93
C SER A 289 13.65 0.32 0.81
N VAL A 290 14.58 -0.62 0.67
CA VAL A 290 15.69 -0.57 -0.28
C VAL A 290 15.57 -1.73 -1.25
N ASN A 291 15.54 -1.43 -2.55
CA ASN A 291 15.56 -2.47 -3.58
C ASN A 291 16.73 -2.20 -4.52
N HIS A 292 17.56 -3.22 -4.72
CA HIS A 292 18.64 -3.22 -5.68
C HIS A 292 18.33 -4.20 -6.79
N ASP A 293 17.94 -3.66 -7.95
CA ASP A 293 17.64 -4.45 -9.15
C ASP A 293 18.23 -3.72 -10.36
N ARG A 294 19.30 -4.29 -10.92
CA ARG A 294 20.08 -3.70 -12.00
C ARG A 294 19.42 -3.88 -13.38
N ALA A 295 18.63 -4.95 -13.57
CA ALA A 295 18.21 -5.37 -14.91
C ALA A 295 16.76 -5.87 -14.99
N GLY A 296 16.25 -6.56 -13.97
CA GLY A 296 14.93 -7.19 -14.00
C GLY A 296 13.82 -6.16 -14.23
N MET A 297 13.86 -5.04 -13.51
CA MET A 297 12.97 -3.90 -13.74
C MET A 297 13.00 -3.44 -15.19
N THR A 298 14.18 -3.17 -15.77
CA THR A 298 14.30 -2.66 -17.15
C THR A 298 13.68 -3.63 -18.15
N VAL A 299 13.91 -4.93 -17.96
CA VAL A 299 13.34 -5.99 -18.81
C VAL A 299 11.81 -6.05 -18.67
N THR A 300 11.28 -5.97 -17.45
CA THR A 300 9.82 -5.95 -17.21
C THR A 300 9.18 -4.71 -17.84
N TYR A 301 9.81 -3.53 -17.73
CA TYR A 301 9.32 -2.29 -18.31
C TYR A 301 9.38 -2.29 -19.85
N ALA A 302 10.38 -2.95 -20.45
CA ALA A 302 10.39 -3.22 -21.88
C ALA A 302 9.18 -4.09 -22.27
N GLY A 303 8.85 -5.11 -21.47
CA GLY A 303 7.63 -5.91 -21.63
C GLY A 303 6.35 -5.06 -21.59
N TYR A 304 6.18 -4.19 -20.60
CA TYR A 304 5.04 -3.26 -20.53
C TYR A 304 4.96 -2.32 -21.74
N THR A 305 6.11 -1.86 -22.24
CA THR A 305 6.18 -1.02 -23.45
C THR A 305 5.68 -1.81 -24.66
N LEU A 306 6.08 -3.07 -24.82
CA LEU A 306 5.56 -3.93 -25.89
C LEU A 306 4.07 -4.22 -25.74
N LEU A 307 3.56 -4.37 -24.51
CA LEU A 307 2.13 -4.56 -24.25
C LEU A 307 1.33 -3.32 -24.67
N PHE A 308 1.84 -2.13 -24.35
CA PHE A 308 1.25 -0.87 -24.80
C PHE A 308 1.24 -0.75 -26.33
N LEU A 309 2.36 -1.07 -26.99
CA LEU A 309 2.44 -1.10 -28.46
C LEU A 309 1.49 -2.13 -29.08
N PHE A 310 1.31 -3.29 -28.45
CA PHE A 310 0.31 -4.27 -28.84
C PHE A 310 -1.09 -3.65 -28.83
N ILE A 311 -1.49 -2.98 -27.75
CA ILE A 311 -2.81 -2.35 -27.63
C ILE A 311 -2.98 -1.33 -28.76
N LEU A 312 -2.02 -0.41 -28.94
CA LEU A 312 -2.08 0.60 -30.00
C LEU A 312 -2.22 -0.02 -31.40
N LEU A 313 -1.35 -0.97 -31.75
CA LEU A 313 -1.38 -1.62 -33.07
C LEU A 313 -2.64 -2.47 -33.27
N SER A 314 -3.17 -3.08 -32.21
CA SER A 314 -4.41 -3.87 -32.27
C SER A 314 -5.64 -3.02 -32.61
N LEU A 315 -5.64 -1.74 -32.24
CA LEU A 315 -6.69 -0.76 -32.57
C LEU A 315 -6.52 -0.22 -34.00
N LEU A 316 -5.29 -0.07 -34.49
CA LEU A 316 -5.01 0.46 -35.83
C LEU A 316 -5.23 -0.59 -36.94
N ILE A 317 -4.88 -1.86 -36.70
CA ILE A 317 -4.96 -2.91 -37.73
C ILE A 317 -6.42 -3.34 -37.98
N LYS A 318 -6.91 -3.06 -39.20
CA LYS A 318 -8.29 -3.33 -39.63
C LYS A 318 -8.71 -4.81 -39.50
N LYS A 319 -7.77 -5.76 -39.61
CA LYS A 319 -8.01 -7.21 -39.49
C LYS A 319 -7.91 -7.75 -38.05
N SER A 320 -7.72 -6.89 -37.06
CA SER A 320 -7.64 -7.27 -35.64
C SER A 320 -8.97 -7.83 -35.13
N LYS A 321 -8.90 -8.78 -34.19
CA LYS A 321 -10.10 -9.32 -33.51
C LYS A 321 -10.87 -8.20 -32.79
N PHE A 322 -10.19 -7.21 -32.22
CA PHE A 322 -10.83 -6.06 -31.58
C PHE A 322 -11.75 -5.24 -32.50
N ARG A 323 -11.50 -5.21 -33.82
CA ARG A 323 -12.35 -4.50 -34.79
C ARG A 323 -13.34 -5.40 -35.53
N THR A 324 -13.14 -6.72 -35.46
CA THR A 324 -13.97 -7.71 -36.16
C THR A 324 -14.99 -8.41 -35.24
N VAL A 325 -14.80 -8.32 -33.91
CA VAL A 325 -15.79 -8.70 -32.90
C VAL A 325 -16.96 -7.71 -32.95
N LYS A 326 -18.10 -8.15 -33.48
CA LYS A 326 -19.36 -7.38 -33.50
C LYS A 326 -20.21 -7.72 -32.27
N ALA A 327 -21.08 -6.79 -31.86
CA ALA A 327 -22.13 -7.09 -30.88
C ALA A 327 -23.00 -8.24 -31.41
N GLY A 328 -22.92 -9.41 -30.76
CA GLY A 328 -23.53 -10.67 -31.24
C GLY A 328 -22.53 -11.83 -31.47
N SER A 329 -21.23 -11.58 -31.44
CA SER A 329 -20.19 -12.63 -31.57
C SER A 329 -20.04 -13.55 -30.35
N TRP A 330 -20.65 -13.18 -29.22
CA TRP A 330 -20.82 -14.01 -28.02
C TRP A 330 -22.32 -14.23 -27.81
N ASP A 331 -22.86 -15.28 -28.44
CA ASP A 331 -24.21 -15.78 -28.21
C ASP A 331 -24.13 -17.04 -27.35
N SER A 332 -23.97 -16.85 -26.04
CA SER A 332 -23.97 -17.94 -25.07
C SER A 332 -24.91 -17.62 -23.92
N ALA A 333 -25.55 -18.67 -23.36
CA ALA A 333 -26.46 -18.56 -22.23
C ALA A 333 -25.83 -17.85 -21.02
N LEU A 334 -24.50 -17.95 -20.87
CA LEU A 334 -23.69 -17.28 -19.85
C LEU A 334 -23.84 -15.74 -19.86
N ARG A 335 -24.01 -15.10 -21.02
CA ARG A 335 -24.21 -13.64 -21.11
C ARG A 335 -25.48 -13.19 -20.40
N LYS A 336 -26.57 -13.95 -20.57
CA LYS A 336 -27.88 -13.63 -19.98
C LYS A 336 -27.84 -13.78 -18.47
N VAL A 337 -27.15 -14.83 -17.99
CA VAL A 337 -26.98 -15.10 -16.56
C VAL A 337 -26.10 -14.06 -15.86
N VAL A 338 -24.96 -13.69 -16.45
CA VAL A 338 -24.04 -12.68 -15.88
C VAL A 338 -24.68 -11.29 -15.85
N THR A 339 -25.43 -10.91 -16.89
CA THR A 339 -26.13 -9.61 -16.94
C THR A 339 -27.28 -9.56 -15.93
N LEU A 340 -28.01 -10.66 -15.75
CA LEU A 340 -29.10 -10.79 -14.77
C LEU A 340 -28.58 -10.76 -13.32
N LEU A 341 -27.44 -11.42 -13.04
CA LEU A 341 -26.77 -11.39 -11.73
C LEU A 341 -26.27 -9.97 -11.37
N LEU A 342 -25.68 -9.25 -12.33
CA LEU A 342 -25.28 -7.85 -12.17
C LEU A 342 -26.47 -6.91 -11.93
N PHE A 343 -27.62 -7.21 -12.54
CA PHE A 343 -28.84 -6.41 -12.40
C PHE A 343 -29.55 -6.68 -11.05
N LEU A 344 -29.57 -7.92 -10.59
CA LEU A 344 -30.17 -8.31 -9.31
C LEU A 344 -29.42 -7.77 -8.09
N THR A 345 -28.10 -7.53 -8.21
CA THR A 345 -27.31 -6.88 -7.14
C THR A 345 -27.63 -5.40 -6.92
N VAL A 346 -28.36 -4.74 -7.83
CA VAL A 346 -28.64 -3.29 -7.77
C VAL A 346 -29.95 -2.96 -7.03
N ILE A 347 -30.84 -3.93 -6.80
CA ILE A 347 -32.24 -3.65 -6.41
C ILE A 347 -32.49 -3.65 -4.88
N SER A 348 -31.52 -4.03 -4.05
CA SER A 348 -31.72 -4.06 -2.58
C SER A 348 -31.32 -2.75 -1.90
N GLY A 349 -32.19 -1.74 -1.99
CA GLY A 349 -32.09 -0.50 -1.21
C GLY A 349 -33.34 -0.27 -0.37
N ASN A 350 -33.26 -0.49 0.95
CA ASN A 350 -34.26 -0.07 1.92
C ASN A 350 -34.05 1.42 2.24
N GLU A 351 -35.03 2.28 1.94
CA GLU A 351 -35.04 3.64 2.46
C GLU A 351 -35.64 3.66 3.87
N LYS A 352 -34.85 4.10 4.85
CA LYS A 352 -35.38 4.58 6.14
C LYS A 352 -35.57 6.10 6.03
N LEU A 353 -36.77 6.54 6.35
CA LEU A 353 -37.16 7.94 6.46
C LEU A 353 -36.42 8.59 7.64
N ALA A 354 -35.47 9.48 7.35
CA ALA A 354 -34.78 10.28 8.36
C ALA A 354 -35.47 11.65 8.53
N ALA A 355 -35.41 12.16 9.76
CA ALA A 355 -35.98 13.41 10.22
C ALA A 355 -35.55 14.63 9.39
N GLN A 356 -36.27 15.74 9.58
CA GLN A 356 -36.19 16.96 8.77
C GLN A 356 -34.79 17.63 8.85
N GLN A 357 -33.91 17.24 7.93
CA GLN A 357 -32.57 17.79 7.74
C GLN A 357 -32.62 19.08 6.91
N PHE A 358 -31.80 20.08 7.26
CA PHE A 358 -31.55 21.19 6.35
C PHE A 358 -30.82 20.66 5.10
N ILE A 359 -31.49 20.76 3.95
CA ILE A 359 -30.94 20.37 2.66
C ILE A 359 -30.81 21.64 1.82
N PRO A 360 -29.57 22.03 1.47
CA PRO A 360 -29.33 23.17 0.59
C PRO A 360 -30.16 23.11 -0.70
N GLY A 361 -30.68 24.27 -1.13
CA GLY A 361 -31.47 24.37 -2.37
C GLY A 361 -30.69 23.88 -3.59
N LYS A 362 -31.36 23.17 -4.51
CA LYS A 362 -30.71 22.56 -5.68
C LYS A 362 -30.04 23.59 -6.59
N ASP A 363 -30.73 24.68 -6.88
CA ASP A 363 -30.23 25.74 -7.77
C ASP A 363 -29.03 26.46 -7.17
N ALA A 364 -29.12 26.88 -5.90
CA ALA A 364 -28.01 27.53 -5.19
C ALA A 364 -26.78 26.61 -5.10
N SER A 365 -27.00 25.32 -4.78
CA SER A 365 -25.93 24.31 -4.75
C SER A 365 -25.26 24.12 -6.12
N TYR A 366 -26.05 24.18 -7.20
CA TYR A 366 -25.55 24.05 -8.57
C TYR A 366 -24.70 25.24 -8.98
N GLU A 367 -25.15 26.48 -8.73
CA GLU A 367 -24.39 27.69 -9.04
C GLU A 367 -23.08 27.74 -8.24
N LEU A 368 -23.12 27.42 -6.95
CA LEU A 368 -21.89 27.34 -6.14
C LEU A 368 -20.94 26.26 -6.63
N GLY A 369 -21.47 25.11 -7.07
CA GLY A 369 -20.65 24.04 -7.64
C GLY A 369 -19.79 24.46 -8.84
N LYS A 370 -20.14 25.56 -9.54
CA LYS A 370 -19.36 26.09 -10.67
C LYS A 370 -18.11 26.85 -10.22
N ILE A 371 -18.05 27.32 -8.97
CA ILE A 371 -16.90 28.05 -8.44
C ILE A 371 -15.67 27.15 -8.50
N LEU A 372 -14.55 27.74 -8.89
CA LEU A 372 -13.27 27.06 -8.95
C LEU A 372 -12.62 27.01 -7.57
N VAL A 373 -12.08 25.84 -7.24
CA VAL A 373 -11.29 25.59 -6.04
C VAL A 373 -10.01 24.87 -6.43
N GLN A 374 -8.94 25.12 -5.69
CA GLN A 374 -7.68 24.41 -5.86
C GLN A 374 -7.66 23.15 -4.99
N ASP A 375 -7.33 21.99 -5.53
CA ASP A 375 -7.07 20.82 -4.69
C ASP A 375 -5.71 20.90 -4.00
N GLN A 376 -5.48 19.98 -3.06
CA GLN A 376 -4.22 19.88 -2.30
C GLN A 376 -2.98 19.64 -3.18
N LYS A 377 -3.15 19.29 -4.48
CA LYS A 377 -2.05 19.11 -5.43
C LYS A 377 -1.81 20.35 -6.31
N GLY A 378 -2.47 21.46 -6.00
CA GLY A 378 -2.36 22.72 -6.75
C GLY A 378 -3.25 22.78 -7.99
N ARG A 379 -4.07 21.76 -8.28
CA ARG A 379 -4.92 21.75 -9.49
C ARG A 379 -6.25 22.45 -9.22
N THR A 380 -6.54 23.47 -10.02
CA THR A 380 -7.85 24.15 -10.04
C THR A 380 -8.91 23.29 -10.71
N LYS A 381 -10.04 23.08 -10.04
CA LYS A 381 -11.20 22.35 -10.57
C LYS A 381 -12.51 22.98 -10.07
N PRO A 382 -13.65 22.76 -10.76
CA PRO A 382 -14.95 23.14 -10.21
C PRO A 382 -15.22 22.44 -8.88
N MET A 383 -15.84 23.14 -7.94
CA MET A 383 -16.25 22.60 -6.64
C MET A 383 -17.22 21.41 -6.80
N PHE A 384 -17.96 21.33 -7.90
CA PHE A 384 -18.76 20.16 -8.27
C PHE A 384 -17.91 18.90 -8.49
N THR A 385 -16.74 19.04 -9.12
CA THR A 385 -15.81 17.91 -9.30
C THR A 385 -15.25 17.47 -7.94
N LEU A 386 -14.87 18.43 -7.09
CA LEU A 386 -14.36 18.15 -5.75
C LEU A 386 -15.41 17.44 -4.89
N SER A 387 -16.64 17.95 -4.84
CA SER A 387 -17.72 17.33 -4.05
C SER A 387 -18.09 15.94 -4.54
N ASN A 388 -18.07 15.67 -5.86
CA ASN A 388 -18.25 14.31 -6.39
C ASN A 388 -17.14 13.36 -5.93
N ASP A 389 -15.87 13.82 -5.96
CA ASP A 389 -14.74 13.03 -5.48
C ASP A 389 -14.89 12.73 -3.98
N ILE A 390 -15.33 13.70 -3.18
CA ILE A 390 -15.59 13.58 -1.74
C ILE A 390 -16.68 12.54 -1.46
N VAL A 391 -17.86 12.65 -2.10
CA VAL A 391 -18.96 11.69 -1.89
C VAL A 391 -18.49 10.27 -2.20
N ARG A 392 -17.83 10.08 -3.35
CA ARG A 392 -17.30 8.76 -3.74
C ARG A 392 -16.27 8.23 -2.75
N LYS A 393 -15.45 9.10 -2.16
CA LYS A 393 -14.42 8.71 -1.19
C LYS A 393 -15.02 8.32 0.17
N VAL A 394 -15.95 9.13 0.68
CA VAL A 394 -16.60 8.99 1.99
C VAL A 394 -17.61 7.85 1.99
N THR A 395 -18.55 7.85 1.05
CA THR A 395 -19.65 6.88 0.99
C THR A 395 -19.31 5.66 0.13
N GLY A 396 -18.36 5.76 -0.79
CA GLY A 396 -18.11 4.70 -1.76
C GLY A 396 -19.15 4.62 -2.88
N GLU A 397 -20.04 5.60 -2.99
CA GLU A 397 -21.10 5.70 -4.00
C GLU A 397 -20.96 6.99 -4.83
N ASN A 398 -21.53 7.02 -6.04
CA ASN A 398 -21.44 8.21 -6.90
C ASN A 398 -22.46 9.31 -6.53
N LYS A 399 -23.44 8.99 -5.70
CA LYS A 399 -24.49 9.89 -5.20
C LYS A 399 -24.78 9.54 -3.75
N PHE A 400 -25.35 10.49 -3.00
CA PHE A 400 -25.82 10.23 -1.65
C PHE A 400 -27.35 10.29 -1.62
N GLY A 401 -27.98 9.11 -1.67
CA GLY A 401 -29.43 8.98 -1.82
C GLY A 401 -29.94 9.78 -3.01
N ARG A 402 -30.86 10.71 -2.74
CA ARG A 402 -31.45 11.62 -3.74
C ARG A 402 -30.75 12.98 -3.88
N TYR A 403 -29.72 13.25 -3.07
CA TYR A 403 -29.07 14.55 -3.00
C TYR A 403 -27.88 14.63 -3.96
N SER A 404 -27.62 15.83 -4.49
CA SER A 404 -26.40 16.08 -5.24
C SER A 404 -25.18 16.08 -4.32
N SER A 405 -23.99 15.89 -4.89
CA SER A 405 -22.73 15.98 -4.16
C SER A 405 -22.50 17.36 -3.54
N MET A 406 -22.95 18.43 -4.21
CA MET A 406 -22.91 19.78 -3.64
C MET A 406 -23.87 19.96 -2.47
N GLN A 407 -25.07 19.36 -2.51
CA GLN A 407 -25.99 19.39 -1.37
C GLN A 407 -25.42 18.62 -0.17
N PHE A 408 -24.75 17.48 -0.41
CA PHE A 408 -24.02 16.74 0.62
C PHE A 408 -22.90 17.59 1.24
N PHE A 409 -22.06 18.19 0.38
CA PHE A 409 -20.93 19.02 0.80
C PHE A 409 -21.40 20.23 1.63
N LEU A 410 -22.37 20.98 1.11
CA LEU A 410 -22.93 22.15 1.77
C LEU A 410 -23.72 21.78 3.03
N GLY A 411 -24.31 20.58 3.08
CA GLY A 411 -24.98 20.06 4.28
C GLY A 411 -24.03 19.96 5.47
N PHE A 412 -22.91 19.23 5.29
CA PHE A 412 -21.87 19.14 6.32
C PHE A 412 -21.24 20.49 6.67
N MET A 413 -21.08 21.38 5.69
CA MET A 413 -20.47 22.70 5.89
C MET A 413 -21.39 23.68 6.63
N LEU A 414 -22.69 23.68 6.34
CA LEU A 414 -23.65 24.68 6.85
C LEU A 414 -24.47 24.20 8.04
N ASP A 415 -24.60 22.89 8.25
CA ASP A 415 -25.44 22.29 9.29
C ASP A 415 -24.78 21.03 9.88
N PHE A 416 -23.51 21.16 10.30
CA PHE A 416 -22.73 20.03 10.82
C PHE A 416 -23.39 19.32 12.01
N GLU A 417 -24.07 20.07 12.88
CA GLU A 417 -24.71 19.52 14.09
C GLU A 417 -25.73 18.42 13.78
N HIS A 418 -26.48 18.53 12.68
CA HIS A 418 -27.39 17.47 12.25
C HIS A 418 -26.72 16.47 11.31
N TRP A 419 -25.83 16.94 10.44
CA TRP A 419 -25.18 16.09 9.45
C TRP A 419 -24.16 15.11 10.07
N LYS A 420 -23.57 15.43 11.22
CA LYS A 420 -22.65 14.56 11.95
C LYS A 420 -23.30 13.27 12.45
N GLU A 421 -24.62 13.25 12.63
CA GLU A 421 -25.41 12.09 13.05
C GLU A 421 -25.82 11.19 11.86
N ILE A 422 -25.57 11.62 10.62
CA ILE A 422 -25.97 10.86 9.43
C ILE A 422 -24.91 9.80 9.13
N PRO A 423 -25.29 8.52 9.02
CA PRO A 423 -24.34 7.46 8.72
C PRO A 423 -23.91 7.49 7.25
N VAL A 424 -22.81 8.19 6.97
CA VAL A 424 -22.27 8.36 5.60
C VAL A 424 -20.87 7.77 5.42
N ILE A 425 -20.12 7.58 6.50
CA ILE A 425 -18.74 7.09 6.45
C ILE A 425 -18.79 5.59 6.23
N LYS A 426 -18.37 5.11 5.06
CA LYS A 426 -18.34 3.68 4.79
C LYS A 426 -17.40 2.96 5.77
N VAL A 427 -17.84 1.84 6.31
CA VAL A 427 -17.04 0.90 7.11
C VAL A 427 -17.23 -0.50 6.52
N ALA A 428 -16.27 -0.95 5.72
CA ALA A 428 -16.40 -2.20 4.98
C ALA A 428 -16.13 -3.45 5.83
N ASN A 429 -15.24 -3.36 6.82
CA ASN A 429 -14.84 -4.48 7.67
C ASN A 429 -15.83 -4.74 8.80
N THR A 430 -16.36 -5.96 8.91
CA THR A 430 -17.35 -6.34 9.93
C THR A 430 -16.79 -6.28 11.36
N GLY A 431 -15.53 -6.67 11.58
CA GLY A 431 -14.89 -6.57 12.88
C GLY A 431 -14.74 -5.12 13.34
N LEU A 432 -14.40 -4.20 12.41
CA LEU A 432 -14.35 -2.78 12.72
C LEU A 432 -15.73 -2.21 13.06
N ARG A 433 -16.80 -2.66 12.38
CA ARG A 433 -18.18 -2.25 12.71
C ARG A 433 -18.53 -2.59 14.15
N ASN A 434 -18.23 -3.82 14.56
CA ASN A 434 -18.47 -4.27 15.93
C ASN A 434 -17.66 -3.46 16.95
N LYS A 435 -16.41 -3.13 16.61
CA LYS A 435 -15.53 -2.31 17.46
C LYS A 435 -16.04 -0.87 17.62
N VAL A 436 -16.55 -0.26 16.57
CA VAL A 436 -17.12 1.10 16.60
C VAL A 436 -18.51 1.10 17.25
N GLY A 437 -19.26 -0.01 17.16
CA GLY A 437 -20.60 -0.18 17.71
C GLY A 437 -21.73 0.06 16.71
N ILE A 438 -21.48 -0.13 15.41
CA ILE A 438 -22.48 0.12 14.35
C ILE A 438 -23.04 -1.18 13.77
N ASN A 439 -24.35 -1.19 13.50
CA ASN A 439 -25.06 -2.34 12.91
C ASN A 439 -25.08 -2.31 11.36
N GLY A 440 -24.71 -1.18 10.76
CA GLY A 440 -24.74 -0.95 9.32
C GLY A 440 -23.36 -0.93 8.65
N ARG A 441 -23.34 -0.74 7.32
CA ARG A 441 -22.10 -0.55 6.55
C ARG A 441 -21.57 0.89 6.59
N TYR A 442 -22.27 1.77 7.29
CA TYR A 442 -21.99 3.19 7.37
C TYR A 442 -21.99 3.63 8.83
N ALA A 443 -21.01 4.44 9.21
CA ALA A 443 -20.91 5.13 10.50
C ALA A 443 -21.28 6.61 10.32
N ALA A 444 -21.92 7.17 11.32
CA ALA A 444 -22.01 8.61 11.51
C ALA A 444 -20.65 9.17 11.97
N PHE A 445 -20.48 10.50 11.90
CA PHE A 445 -19.30 11.14 12.48
C PHE A 445 -19.31 10.98 14.01
N SER A 446 -20.47 11.14 14.63
CA SER A 446 -20.71 10.94 16.07
C SER A 446 -20.48 9.50 16.55
N ASP A 447 -20.63 8.51 15.65
CA ASP A 447 -20.30 7.11 15.99
C ASP A 447 -18.79 6.93 16.23
N LEU A 448 -17.95 7.77 15.65
CA LEU A 448 -16.48 7.65 15.66
C LEU A 448 -15.82 8.65 16.61
N VAL A 449 -16.37 9.85 16.75
CA VAL A 449 -15.83 10.93 17.58
C VAL A 449 -16.85 11.26 18.66
N ASP A 450 -16.43 11.10 19.91
CA ASP A 450 -17.19 11.61 21.05
C ASP A 450 -16.92 13.10 21.18
N LEU A 451 -17.95 13.91 20.95
CA LEU A 451 -17.88 15.38 21.01
C LEU A 451 -18.18 15.93 22.43
N SER A 452 -18.37 15.06 23.43
CA SER A 452 -18.49 15.49 24.82
C SER A 452 -17.09 15.76 25.42
N GLY A 453 -16.86 16.97 25.94
CA GLY A 453 -15.56 17.38 26.50
C GLY A 453 -14.54 17.82 25.45
N GLU A 454 -13.28 17.36 25.55
CA GLU A 454 -12.17 17.75 24.65
C GLU A 454 -12.23 17.11 23.24
N GLY A 455 -13.22 16.23 22.99
CA GLY A 455 -13.34 15.51 21.73
C GLY A 455 -12.41 14.30 21.68
N SER A 456 -12.95 13.08 21.77
CA SER A 456 -12.13 11.85 21.70
C SER A 456 -12.48 11.01 20.48
N TYR A 457 -11.46 10.66 19.68
CA TYR A 457 -11.61 9.77 18.52
C TYR A 457 -11.39 8.31 18.93
N LYS A 458 -12.39 7.45 18.71
CA LYS A 458 -12.39 6.06 19.17
C LYS A 458 -11.27 5.19 18.59
N LEU A 459 -10.71 5.56 17.44
CA LEU A 459 -9.71 4.77 16.72
C LEU A 459 -8.30 5.35 16.79
N THR A 460 -8.02 6.37 17.61
CA THR A 460 -6.71 7.05 17.66
C THR A 460 -5.52 6.08 17.75
N ASN A 461 -5.54 5.16 18.72
CA ASN A 461 -4.44 4.19 18.90
C ASN A 461 -4.34 3.19 17.75
N ASP A 462 -5.48 2.80 17.18
CA ASP A 462 -5.52 1.88 16.04
C ASP A 462 -4.97 2.53 14.77
N VAL A 463 -5.28 3.80 14.56
CA VAL A 463 -4.79 4.64 13.46
C VAL A 463 -3.29 4.81 13.59
N SER A 464 -2.78 5.28 14.73
CA SER A 464 -1.34 5.45 14.96
C SER A 464 -0.57 4.15 14.67
N ARG A 465 -1.04 3.01 15.21
CA ARG A 465 -0.45 1.69 14.96
C ARG A 465 -0.54 1.25 13.49
N ALA A 466 -1.61 1.59 12.78
CA ALA A 466 -1.77 1.21 11.38
C ALA A 466 -0.84 2.03 10.46
N TYR A 467 -0.69 3.32 10.73
CA TYR A 467 0.16 4.23 9.95
C TYR A 467 1.66 3.99 10.18
N SER A 468 2.07 3.60 11.38
CA SER A 468 3.47 3.29 11.68
C SER A 468 3.97 1.97 11.08
N LYS A 469 3.07 1.06 10.69
CA LYS A 469 3.46 -0.18 10.00
C LYS A 469 3.92 0.07 8.57
N PRO A 470 4.92 -0.68 8.07
CA PRO A 470 5.24 -0.77 6.65
C PRO A 470 4.01 -1.15 5.80
N PRO A 471 3.83 -0.62 4.57
CA PRO A 471 2.68 -0.93 3.72
C PRO A 471 2.45 -2.42 3.46
N GLY A 472 3.54 -3.21 3.39
CA GLY A 472 3.48 -4.66 3.22
C GLY A 472 2.90 -5.39 4.44
N ASP A 473 3.11 -4.86 5.64
CA ASP A 473 2.73 -5.51 6.90
C ASP A 473 1.33 -5.10 7.38
N ARG A 474 0.70 -4.12 6.70
CA ARG A 474 -0.65 -3.67 7.00
C ARG A 474 -1.68 -4.72 6.56
N ASN A 475 -2.37 -5.30 7.53
CA ASN A 475 -3.45 -6.24 7.26
C ASN A 475 -4.72 -5.49 6.78
N LYS A 476 -5.79 -6.24 6.44
CA LYS A 476 -7.04 -5.63 5.97
C LYS A 476 -7.73 -4.76 7.02
N MET A 477 -7.60 -5.11 8.30
CA MET A 477 -8.13 -4.28 9.38
C MET A 477 -7.39 -2.94 9.44
N ASP A 478 -6.05 -2.96 9.42
CA ASP A 478 -5.20 -1.76 9.39
C ASP A 478 -5.58 -0.88 8.19
N LYS A 479 -5.66 -1.47 6.99
CA LYS A 479 -6.06 -0.77 5.75
C LYS A 479 -7.47 -0.19 5.81
N GLU A 480 -8.41 -0.83 6.51
CA GLU A 480 -9.77 -0.29 6.67
C GLU A 480 -9.82 0.81 7.72
N ILE A 481 -9.09 0.68 8.83
CA ILE A 481 -8.95 1.73 9.86
C ILE A 481 -8.44 3.02 9.22
N MET A 482 -7.36 2.94 8.43
CA MET A 482 -6.81 4.11 7.72
C MET A 482 -7.82 4.73 6.75
N LYS A 483 -8.62 3.91 6.05
CA LYS A 483 -9.67 4.43 5.16
C LYS A 483 -10.78 5.12 5.94
N VAL A 484 -11.21 4.57 7.07
CA VAL A 484 -12.24 5.18 7.92
C VAL A 484 -11.73 6.50 8.49
N ASP A 485 -10.47 6.53 8.95
CA ASP A 485 -9.79 7.74 9.40
C ASP A 485 -9.69 8.82 8.32
N GLU A 486 -9.26 8.46 7.11
CA GLU A 486 -9.23 9.38 5.97
C GLU A 486 -10.64 9.94 5.66
N ARG A 487 -11.67 9.09 5.67
CA ARG A 487 -13.07 9.51 5.41
C ARG A 487 -13.60 10.44 6.49
N LEU A 488 -13.27 10.17 7.76
CA LEU A 488 -13.63 11.02 8.90
C LEU A 488 -12.97 12.40 8.76
N ASN A 489 -11.65 12.44 8.51
CA ASN A 489 -10.91 13.68 8.35
C ASN A 489 -11.41 14.49 7.15
N ILE A 490 -11.83 13.84 6.05
CA ILE A 490 -12.49 14.55 4.94
C ILE A 490 -13.77 15.26 5.41
N ILE A 491 -14.62 14.62 6.21
CA ILE A 491 -15.84 15.27 6.73
C ILE A 491 -15.47 16.45 7.62
N PHE A 492 -14.49 16.27 8.51
CA PHE A 492 -14.01 17.33 9.39
C PHE A 492 -13.47 18.54 8.60
N MET A 493 -12.71 18.29 7.54
CA MET A 493 -12.20 19.32 6.62
C MET A 493 -13.32 20.06 5.87
N ILE A 494 -14.44 19.40 5.54
CA ILE A 494 -15.61 20.07 4.94
C ILE A 494 -16.22 21.04 5.95
N TYR A 495 -16.44 20.57 7.19
CA TYR A 495 -16.98 21.38 8.27
C TYR A 495 -16.14 22.62 8.55
N ARG A 496 -14.81 22.47 8.60
CA ARG A 496 -13.87 23.59 8.80
C ARG A 496 -13.72 24.51 7.58
N GLY A 497 -14.19 24.09 6.42
CA GLY A 497 -14.06 24.83 5.16
C GLY A 497 -12.67 24.73 4.52
N ASP A 498 -11.84 23.74 4.91
CA ASP A 498 -10.48 23.56 4.38
C ASP A 498 -10.46 23.27 2.87
N PHE A 499 -11.57 22.73 2.35
CA PHE A 499 -11.77 22.48 0.92
C PHE A 499 -12.15 23.73 0.11
N LEU A 500 -12.50 24.85 0.76
CA LEU A 500 -12.86 26.11 0.11
C LEU A 500 -11.61 26.89 -0.31
N ARG A 501 -10.63 26.23 -0.93
CA ARG A 501 -9.40 26.83 -1.43
C ARG A 501 -9.69 27.67 -2.67
N MET A 502 -10.33 28.82 -2.47
CA MET A 502 -10.89 29.70 -3.51
C MET A 502 -10.18 31.05 -3.60
N PHE A 503 -9.27 31.34 -2.66
CA PHE A 503 -8.60 32.62 -2.57
C PHE A 503 -7.10 32.46 -2.82
N PRO A 504 -6.52 33.12 -3.84
CA PRO A 504 -5.08 33.14 -4.04
C PRO A 504 -4.36 33.67 -2.79
N LEU A 505 -3.37 32.93 -2.32
CA LEU A 505 -2.49 33.36 -1.23
C LEU A 505 -1.42 34.27 -1.82
N LYS A 506 -1.15 35.40 -1.16
CA LYS A 506 -0.09 36.34 -1.56
C LYS A 506 1.24 36.02 -0.86
N ASP A 507 1.59 34.74 -0.85
CA ASP A 507 2.76 34.16 -0.18
C ASP A 507 3.90 33.83 -1.16
N SER A 508 3.90 34.48 -2.34
CA SER A 508 4.81 34.20 -3.46
C SER A 508 4.65 32.82 -4.11
N THR A 509 3.64 32.05 -3.72
CA THR A 509 3.27 30.80 -4.38
C THR A 509 2.08 30.99 -5.33
N HIS A 510 1.73 29.95 -6.09
CA HIS A 510 0.48 29.89 -6.86
C HIS A 510 -0.65 29.18 -6.10
N ASN A 511 -0.52 29.04 -4.78
CA ASN A 511 -1.48 28.33 -3.97
C ASN A 511 -2.69 29.20 -3.65
N TRP A 512 -3.85 28.58 -3.60
CA TRP A 512 -5.08 29.17 -3.09
C TRP A 512 -5.36 28.57 -1.74
N GLY A 513 -5.86 29.36 -0.80
CA GLY A 513 -6.18 28.95 0.56
C GLY A 513 -7.67 29.06 0.87
N PRO A 514 -8.12 28.38 1.94
CA PRO A 514 -9.44 28.56 2.51
C PRO A 514 -9.61 29.97 3.08
N PRO A 515 -10.86 30.39 3.36
CA PRO A 515 -11.18 31.75 3.81
C PRO A 515 -10.37 32.20 5.04
N HIS A 516 -10.13 31.31 6.00
CA HIS A 516 -9.38 31.63 7.21
C HIS A 516 -7.89 31.88 6.93
N GLU A 517 -7.27 31.10 6.05
CA GLU A 517 -5.86 31.27 5.66
C GLU A 517 -5.70 32.54 4.80
N ALA A 518 -6.64 32.80 3.90
CA ALA A 518 -6.66 34.01 3.10
C ALA A 518 -6.83 35.28 3.94
N LEU A 519 -7.63 35.20 5.02
CA LEU A 519 -7.83 36.33 5.93
C LEU A 519 -6.55 36.69 6.69
N VAL A 520 -5.77 35.71 7.13
CA VAL A 520 -4.45 35.94 7.77
C VAL A 520 -3.48 36.62 6.79
N ASN A 521 -3.58 36.30 5.50
CA ASN A 521 -2.74 36.84 4.45
C ASN A 521 -3.35 38.06 3.72
N ALA A 522 -4.40 38.68 4.27
CA ALA A 522 -5.07 39.81 3.65
C ALA A 522 -4.16 41.06 3.64
N VAL A 523 -4.10 41.76 2.50
CA VAL A 523 -3.14 42.87 2.31
C VAL A 523 -3.68 44.21 2.77
N ASN A 524 -4.99 44.38 2.74
CA ASN A 524 -5.64 45.63 3.08
C ASN A 524 -6.96 45.39 3.83
N ARG A 525 -7.53 46.49 4.34
CA ARG A 525 -8.78 46.49 5.10
C ARG A 525 -9.98 46.01 4.28
N GLU A 526 -10.02 46.33 2.99
CA GLU A 526 -11.12 45.94 2.10
C GLU A 526 -11.15 44.43 1.87
N ASP A 527 -9.99 43.83 1.55
CA ASP A 527 -9.78 42.39 1.40
C ASP A 527 -10.18 41.67 2.70
N SER A 528 -9.75 42.19 3.85
CA SER A 528 -10.07 41.63 5.16
C SER A 528 -11.58 41.65 5.44
N LEU A 529 -12.25 42.79 5.17
CA LEU A 529 -13.69 42.93 5.34
C LEU A 529 -14.45 42.01 4.37
N TYR A 530 -14.00 41.89 3.13
CA TYR A 530 -14.61 40.99 2.15
C TYR A 530 -14.52 39.53 2.63
N LEU A 531 -13.32 39.07 3.02
CA LEU A 531 -13.10 37.69 3.46
C LEU A 531 -13.86 37.33 4.74
N GLN A 532 -13.98 38.27 5.69
CA GLN A 532 -14.79 38.08 6.90
C GLN A 532 -16.29 37.92 6.60
N ASN A 533 -16.80 38.62 5.58
CA ASN A 533 -18.24 38.68 5.30
C ASN A 533 -18.72 37.71 4.22
N ILE A 534 -17.87 37.29 3.29
CA ILE A 534 -18.29 36.52 2.12
C ILE A 534 -18.82 35.13 2.48
N ILE A 535 -18.22 34.43 3.44
CA ILE A 535 -18.65 33.08 3.84
C ILE A 535 -19.97 33.12 4.62
N PRO A 536 -20.17 34.00 5.63
CA PRO A 536 -21.48 34.18 6.24
C PRO A 536 -22.56 34.66 5.26
N ALA A 537 -22.21 35.50 4.28
CA ALA A 537 -23.13 35.91 3.22
C ALA A 537 -23.52 34.72 2.33
N LEU A 538 -22.56 33.87 1.97
CA LEU A 538 -22.79 32.64 1.20
C LEU A 538 -23.72 31.68 1.93
N ALA A 539 -23.45 31.42 3.21
CA ALA A 539 -24.27 30.56 4.06
C ALA A 539 -25.73 31.04 4.09
N ARG A 540 -25.94 32.35 4.32
CA ARG A 540 -27.28 32.96 4.31
C ARG A 540 -27.97 32.86 2.95
N ALA A 541 -27.25 33.07 1.84
CA ALA A 541 -27.80 32.96 0.50
C ALA A 541 -28.28 31.53 0.18
N VAL A 542 -27.51 30.52 0.60
CA VAL A 542 -27.87 29.11 0.43
C VAL A 542 -29.05 28.71 1.31
N GLN A 543 -29.08 29.17 2.57
CA GLN A 543 -30.16 28.88 3.52
C GLN A 543 -31.49 29.53 3.12
N SER A 544 -31.46 30.73 2.56
CA SER A 544 -32.65 31.46 2.10
C SER A 544 -33.13 31.05 0.71
N ASN A 545 -32.41 30.16 0.01
CA ASN A 545 -32.65 29.76 -1.38
C ASN A 545 -32.80 30.95 -2.35
N HIS A 546 -32.20 32.09 -2.01
CA HIS A 546 -32.38 33.35 -2.72
C HIS A 546 -31.39 33.43 -3.88
N LYS A 547 -31.91 33.65 -5.10
CA LYS A 547 -31.12 34.13 -6.23
C LYS A 547 -30.70 35.58 -5.92
N ILE A 548 -29.46 35.78 -5.47
CA ILE A 548 -28.88 37.13 -5.53
C ILE A 548 -28.61 37.37 -7.02
N LYS A 549 -29.45 38.19 -7.65
CA LYS A 549 -29.12 38.78 -8.94
C LYS A 549 -27.86 39.63 -8.74
N ALA A 550 -26.87 39.37 -9.59
CA ALA A 550 -25.58 40.04 -9.65
C ALA A 550 -25.71 41.57 -9.66
#